data_AF-A0A9X5UG09-F1
#
_entry.id   AF-A0A9X5UG09-F1
#
_cell.length_a   1.000
_cell.length_b   1.000
_cell.length_c   1.000
_cell.angle_alpha   90.00
_cell.angle_beta   90.00
_cell.angle_gamma   90.00
#
_symmetry.space_group_name_H-M   'P 1'
#
loop_
_entity.id
_entity.type
_entity.pdbx_description
1 polymer ?
#
loop_
_entity_poly.entity_id
_entity_poly.type
_entity_poly.pdbx_seq_one_letter_code
_entity_poly.pdbx_strand_id
1 'polypeptide(L)'
;MYVSTSPGRPARSPDPDDPAPRPSRRSFSAEYKLAIVAEYENAANGEKGAILRREGLYSSHIIEWARARDAGGLTGAGGDGAAAARPKKSADQVELEKLRRQNEKLASELARTRMALDIMGKARALLEEISESAERDDPPSRF
;
A
#
# COMPACT_ATOMS: atom_id res chain seq x y z
N MET A 1 18.91 89.60 -13.53
CA MET A 1 18.14 88.35 -13.69
C MET A 1 19.14 87.25 -14.02
N TYR A 2 19.39 86.31 -13.09
CA TYR A 2 20.08 85.05 -13.38
C TYR A 2 19.09 83.93 -13.08
N VAL A 3 18.74 83.14 -14.10
CA VAL A 3 17.90 81.94 -13.97
C VAL A 3 18.85 80.76 -13.82
N SER A 4 19.00 80.24 -12.60
CA SER A 4 19.71 78.98 -12.34
C SER A 4 18.75 77.81 -12.50
N THR A 5 18.83 77.13 -13.63
CA THR A 5 18.16 75.84 -13.85
C THR A 5 19.07 74.71 -13.33
N SER A 6 18.63 74.00 -12.30
CA SER A 6 19.28 72.76 -11.86
C SER A 6 19.04 71.64 -12.88
N PRO A 7 20.05 70.82 -13.25
CA PRO A 7 19.81 69.63 -14.05
C PRO A 7 19.20 68.51 -13.19
N GLY A 8 18.10 67.94 -13.66
CA GLY A 8 17.40 66.83 -13.04
C GLY A 8 18.26 65.56 -12.99
N ARG A 9 18.17 64.85 -11.87
CA ARG A 9 18.75 63.52 -11.63
C ARG A 9 18.14 62.52 -12.61
N PRO A 10 18.92 61.73 -13.38
CA PRO A 10 18.35 60.69 -14.23
C PRO A 10 17.74 59.60 -13.34
N ALA A 11 16.51 59.19 -13.69
CA ALA A 11 15.81 58.08 -13.06
C ALA A 11 16.61 56.78 -13.27
N ARG A 12 16.91 56.10 -12.17
CA ARG A 12 17.57 54.80 -12.13
C ARG A 12 16.66 53.79 -12.85
N SER A 13 17.13 53.20 -13.93
CA SER A 13 16.45 52.06 -14.56
C SER A 13 16.45 50.87 -13.58
N PRO A 14 15.38 50.08 -13.49
CA PRO A 14 15.37 48.88 -12.66
C PRO A 14 16.29 47.83 -13.28
N ASP A 15 17.18 47.26 -12.46
CA ASP A 15 18.01 46.12 -12.86
C ASP A 15 17.10 44.97 -13.34
N PRO A 16 17.50 44.22 -14.38
CA PRO A 16 16.76 43.04 -14.80
C PRO A 16 16.89 41.99 -13.70
N ASP A 17 15.79 41.71 -13.01
CA ASP A 17 15.64 40.55 -12.15
C ASP A 17 16.09 39.31 -12.94
N ASP A 18 17.13 38.62 -12.46
CA ASP A 18 17.51 37.29 -12.91
C ASP A 18 16.70 36.28 -12.08
N PRO A 19 15.56 35.75 -12.58
CA PRO A 19 14.80 34.78 -11.83
C PRO A 19 15.56 33.45 -11.87
N ALA A 20 16.25 33.14 -10.78
CA ALA A 20 16.79 31.80 -10.56
C ALA A 20 15.74 30.73 -10.93
N PRO A 21 16.12 29.66 -11.66
CA PRO A 21 15.16 28.70 -12.19
C PRO A 21 14.36 28.07 -11.05
N ARG A 22 13.03 28.17 -11.15
CA ARG A 22 12.11 27.65 -10.14
C ARG A 22 12.27 26.12 -10.06
N PRO A 23 12.19 25.53 -8.85
CA PRO A 23 12.24 24.08 -8.70
C PRO A 23 11.08 23.43 -9.47
N SER A 24 11.41 22.68 -10.51
CA SER A 24 10.43 21.94 -11.32
C SER A 24 10.03 20.65 -10.61
N ARG A 25 8.72 20.43 -10.46
CA ARG A 25 8.20 19.17 -9.92
C ARG A 25 8.23 18.12 -11.03
N ARG A 26 8.70 16.92 -10.70
CA ARG A 26 8.68 15.77 -11.64
C ARG A 26 7.22 15.49 -12.05
N SER A 27 6.95 15.57 -13.35
CA SER A 27 5.69 15.14 -13.95
C SER A 27 5.85 13.74 -14.56
N PHE A 28 4.78 12.96 -14.54
CA PHE A 28 4.75 11.60 -15.08
C PHE A 28 3.78 11.54 -16.25
N SER A 29 4.27 11.09 -17.41
CA SER A 29 3.42 10.88 -18.58
C SER A 29 2.38 9.79 -18.32
N ALA A 30 1.26 9.83 -19.03
CA ALA A 30 0.23 8.81 -18.92
C ALA A 30 0.76 7.40 -19.26
N GLU A 31 1.55 7.30 -20.32
CA GLU A 31 2.22 6.06 -20.74
C GLU A 31 3.12 5.50 -19.63
N TYR A 32 3.92 6.35 -18.99
CA TYR A 32 4.78 5.95 -17.88
C TYR A 32 3.95 5.41 -16.71
N LYS A 33 2.88 6.12 -16.32
CA LYS A 33 2.00 5.69 -15.24
C LYS A 33 1.40 4.31 -15.53
N LEU A 34 0.93 4.10 -16.76
CA LEU A 34 0.34 2.82 -17.19
C LEU A 34 1.37 1.69 -17.19
N ALA A 35 2.58 1.93 -17.72
CA ALA A 35 3.65 0.95 -17.75
C ALA A 35 4.04 0.49 -16.34
N ILE A 36 4.22 1.44 -15.41
CA ILE A 36 4.59 1.13 -14.04
C ILE A 36 3.47 0.42 -13.27
N VAL A 37 2.20 0.80 -13.47
CA VAL A 37 1.07 0.09 -12.87
C VAL A 37 1.04 -1.37 -13.36
N ALA A 38 1.21 -1.58 -14.66
CA ALA A 38 1.25 -2.94 -15.23
C ALA A 38 2.43 -3.76 -14.70
N GLU A 39 3.63 -3.17 -14.61
CA GLU A 39 4.79 -3.85 -14.03
C GLU A 39 4.55 -4.22 -12.55
N TYR A 40 3.98 -3.29 -11.77
CA TYR A 40 3.69 -3.50 -10.35
C TYR A 40 2.63 -4.57 -10.10
N GLU A 41 1.58 -4.63 -10.92
CA GLU A 41 0.51 -5.63 -10.82
C GLU A 41 1.01 -7.03 -11.16
N ASN A 42 1.90 -7.15 -12.16
CA ASN A 42 2.46 -8.44 -12.60
C ASN A 42 3.63 -8.94 -11.73
N ALA A 43 4.21 -8.10 -10.87
CA ALA A 43 5.34 -8.46 -10.03
C ALA A 43 4.98 -9.43 -8.90
N ALA A 44 5.90 -10.34 -8.57
CA ALA A 44 5.73 -11.28 -7.47
C ALA A 44 5.75 -10.58 -6.09
N ASN A 45 5.22 -11.27 -5.08
CA ASN A 45 5.27 -10.78 -3.69
C ASN A 45 6.74 -10.66 -3.23
N GLY A 46 7.20 -9.43 -3.00
CA GLY A 46 8.58 -9.11 -2.64
C GLY A 46 9.30 -8.22 -3.66
N GLU A 47 8.95 -8.35 -4.94
CA GLU A 47 9.56 -7.56 -6.04
C GLU A 47 8.91 -6.18 -6.19
N LYS A 48 7.65 -6.06 -5.78
CA LYS A 48 6.89 -4.79 -5.76
C LYS A 48 7.64 -3.65 -5.05
N GLY A 49 8.31 -3.96 -3.94
CA GLY A 49 9.11 -2.96 -3.21
C GLY A 49 10.40 -2.56 -3.93
N ALA A 50 10.96 -3.43 -4.78
CA ALA A 50 12.13 -3.11 -5.59
C ALA A 50 11.77 -2.14 -6.73
N ILE A 51 10.63 -2.36 -7.39
CA ILE A 51 10.09 -1.47 -8.43
C ILE A 51 9.88 -0.06 -7.87
N LEU A 52 9.21 0.05 -6.71
CA LEU A 52 8.97 1.35 -6.07
C LEU A 52 10.26 2.11 -5.74
N ARG A 53 11.28 1.41 -5.23
CA ARG A 53 12.59 2.03 -4.92
C ARG A 53 13.34 2.44 -6.18
N ARG A 54 13.30 1.62 -7.24
CA ARG A 54 13.95 1.91 -8.53
C ARG A 54 13.38 3.16 -9.17
N GLU A 55 12.05 3.33 -9.12
CA GLU A 55 11.37 4.46 -9.74
C GLU A 55 11.25 5.70 -8.84
N GLY A 56 11.58 5.55 -7.54
CA GLY A 56 11.40 6.58 -6.52
C GLY A 56 9.93 6.89 -6.24
N LEU A 57 9.07 5.86 -6.28
CA LEU A 57 7.63 5.97 -6.16
C LEU A 57 7.15 5.46 -4.79
N TYR A 58 6.06 6.07 -4.31
CA TYR A 58 5.33 5.56 -3.15
C TYR A 58 4.18 4.67 -3.60
N SER A 59 3.77 3.72 -2.75
CA SER A 59 2.62 2.85 -3.01
C SER A 59 1.33 3.62 -3.30
N SER A 60 1.17 4.83 -2.74
CA SER A 60 0.05 5.73 -3.03
C SER A 60 -0.03 6.12 -4.52
N HIS A 61 1.11 6.34 -5.18
CA HIS A 61 1.15 6.70 -6.60
C HIS A 61 0.55 5.57 -7.45
N ILE A 62 0.92 4.32 -7.15
CA ILE A 62 0.41 3.16 -7.89
C ILE A 62 -1.10 3.02 -7.71
N ILE A 63 -1.58 3.17 -6.47
CA ILE A 63 -3.02 3.09 -6.17
C ILE A 63 -3.79 4.20 -6.89
N GLU A 64 -3.27 5.43 -6.89
CA GLU A 64 -3.90 6.56 -7.58
C GLU A 64 -3.90 6.38 -9.11
N TRP A 65 -2.80 5.89 -9.68
CA TRP A 65 -2.69 5.68 -11.13
C TRP A 65 -3.51 4.49 -11.60
N ALA A 66 -3.61 3.40 -10.83
CA ALA A 66 -4.51 2.29 -11.12
C ALA A 66 -5.97 2.78 -11.15
N ARG A 67 -6.40 3.55 -10.14
CA ARG A 67 -7.73 4.17 -10.13
C ARG A 67 -7.96 5.10 -11.32
N ALA A 68 -6.96 5.91 -11.67
CA ALA A 68 -7.05 6.81 -12.82
C ALA A 68 -7.11 6.05 -14.16
N ARG A 69 -6.40 4.92 -14.29
CA ARG A 69 -6.51 4.01 -15.44
C ARG A 69 -7.92 3.45 -15.54
N ASP A 70 -8.44 2.90 -14.45
CA ASP A 70 -9.72 2.19 -14.44
C ASP A 70 -10.90 3.16 -14.65
N ALA A 71 -10.74 4.42 -14.24
CA ALA A 71 -11.66 5.52 -14.55
C ALA A 71 -11.50 6.10 -15.96
N GLY A 72 -10.59 5.57 -16.79
CA GLY A 72 -10.30 6.07 -18.15
C GLY A 72 -9.49 7.37 -18.20
N GLY A 73 -9.15 7.94 -17.05
CA GLY A 73 -8.45 9.22 -16.90
C GLY A 73 -6.99 9.22 -17.34
N LEU A 74 -6.36 8.06 -17.54
CA LEU A 74 -5.01 7.95 -18.12
C LEU A 74 -5.00 7.75 -19.64
N THR A 75 -6.16 7.51 -20.26
CA THR A 75 -6.28 7.28 -21.71
C THR A 75 -6.90 8.46 -22.45
N GLY A 76 -7.47 9.44 -21.72
CA GLY A 76 -7.96 10.69 -22.28
C GLY A 76 -6.82 11.69 -22.49
N ALA A 77 -6.62 12.11 -23.73
CA ALA A 77 -5.64 13.14 -24.06
C ALA A 77 -5.98 14.46 -23.36
N GLY A 78 -5.10 14.89 -22.45
CA GLY A 78 -5.02 16.26 -21.98
C GLY A 78 -5.64 16.50 -20.60
N GLY A 79 -4.81 17.04 -19.70
CA GLY A 79 -5.30 17.77 -18.52
C GLY A 79 -4.61 17.34 -17.24
N ASP A 80 -3.44 17.91 -16.99
CA ASP A 80 -3.01 18.18 -15.62
C ASP A 80 -4.13 18.95 -14.89
N GLY A 81 -4.62 18.38 -13.79
CA GLY A 81 -5.46 19.09 -12.83
C GLY A 81 -6.97 19.04 -13.10
N ALA A 82 -7.63 17.98 -12.64
CA ALA A 82 -9.00 18.09 -12.15
C ALA A 82 -9.25 17.01 -11.12
N ALA A 83 -9.64 17.43 -9.92
CA ALA A 83 -10.11 16.57 -8.84
C ALA A 83 -11.31 15.73 -9.34
N ALA A 84 -11.05 14.48 -9.71
CA ALA A 84 -12.11 13.56 -10.08
C ALA A 84 -12.90 13.18 -8.81
N ALA A 85 -14.20 13.47 -8.84
CA ALA A 85 -15.16 13.24 -7.78
C ALA A 85 -14.98 11.87 -7.10
N ARG A 86 -15.15 11.82 -5.77
CA ARG A 86 -15.03 10.59 -4.97
C ARG A 86 -15.82 9.46 -5.63
N PRO A 87 -15.17 8.39 -6.12
CA PRO A 87 -15.90 7.31 -6.73
C PRO A 87 -16.61 6.52 -5.63
N LYS A 88 -17.84 6.11 -5.92
CA LYS A 88 -18.53 5.03 -5.19
C LYS A 88 -17.55 3.85 -5.07
N LYS A 89 -17.59 3.14 -3.92
CA LYS A 89 -16.72 1.99 -3.59
C LYS A 89 -16.36 1.21 -4.86
N SER A 90 -15.09 1.27 -5.26
CA SER A 90 -14.62 0.59 -6.47
C SER A 90 -14.86 -0.91 -6.35
N ALA A 91 -15.00 -1.62 -7.48
CA ALA A 91 -15.20 -3.06 -7.48
C ALA A 91 -14.14 -3.78 -6.62
N ASP A 92 -12.89 -3.31 -6.70
CA ASP A 92 -11.78 -3.82 -5.88
C ASP A 92 -12.00 -3.61 -4.38
N GLN A 93 -12.63 -2.52 -3.95
CA GLN A 93 -12.94 -2.31 -2.53
C GLN A 93 -13.98 -3.33 -2.03
N VAL A 94 -14.94 -3.68 -2.88
CA VAL A 94 -15.94 -4.71 -2.57
C VAL A 94 -15.28 -6.09 -2.51
N GLU A 95 -14.40 -6.40 -3.44
CA GLU A 95 -13.64 -7.65 -3.45
C GLU A 95 -12.69 -7.75 -2.26
N LEU A 96 -12.01 -6.67 -1.90
CA LEU A 96 -11.10 -6.61 -0.75
C LEU A 96 -11.87 -6.78 0.56
N GLU A 97 -13.06 -6.19 0.69
CA GLU A 97 -13.95 -6.46 1.82
C GLU A 97 -14.44 -7.91 1.87
N LYS A 98 -14.78 -8.50 0.72
CA LYS A 98 -15.18 -9.91 0.62
C LYS A 98 -14.03 -10.83 1.02
N LEU A 99 -12.82 -10.58 0.51
CA LEU A 99 -11.61 -11.34 0.82
C LEU A 99 -11.25 -11.23 2.30
N ARG A 100 -11.37 -10.03 2.91
CA ARG A 100 -11.16 -9.85 4.35
C ARG A 100 -12.14 -10.68 5.19
N ARG A 101 -13.42 -10.66 4.84
CA ARG A 101 -14.44 -11.49 5.52
C ARG A 101 -14.16 -12.98 5.39
N GLN A 102 -13.74 -13.42 4.21
CA GLN A 102 -13.36 -14.82 3.98
C GLN A 102 -12.13 -15.20 4.81
N ASN A 103 -11.13 -14.32 4.88
CA ASN A 103 -9.92 -14.56 5.66
C ASN A 103 -10.22 -14.66 7.16
N GLU A 104 -11.04 -13.75 7.69
CA GLU A 104 -11.49 -13.79 9.08
C GLU A 104 -12.26 -15.08 9.41
N LYS A 105 -13.17 -15.49 8.52
CA LYS A 105 -13.89 -16.75 8.65
C LYS A 105 -12.92 -17.94 8.69
N LEU A 106 -12.01 -18.04 7.73
CA LEU A 106 -11.04 -19.12 7.67
C LEU A 106 -10.13 -19.14 8.91
N ALA A 107 -9.69 -17.98 9.39
CA ALA A 107 -8.91 -17.88 10.62
C ALA A 107 -9.69 -18.41 11.84
N SER A 108 -10.99 -18.12 11.93
CA SER A 108 -11.85 -18.63 13.00
C SER A 108 -12.04 -20.15 12.94
N GLU A 109 -12.18 -20.73 11.74
CA GLU A 109 -12.27 -22.18 11.55
C GLU A 109 -10.95 -22.86 11.92
N LEU A 110 -9.82 -22.27 11.51
CA LEU A 110 -8.49 -22.75 11.86
C LEU A 110 -8.30 -22.71 13.39
N ALA A 111 -8.69 -21.63 14.07
CA ALA A 111 -8.64 -21.55 15.53
C ALA A 111 -9.47 -22.66 16.20
N ARG A 112 -10.68 -22.95 15.69
CA ARG A 112 -11.53 -24.05 16.18
C ARG A 112 -10.87 -25.41 16.01
N THR A 113 -10.28 -25.68 14.84
CA THR A 113 -9.59 -26.97 14.60
C THR A 113 -8.38 -27.15 15.51
N ARG A 114 -7.61 -26.10 15.77
CA ARG A 114 -6.49 -26.12 16.73
C ARG A 114 -6.98 -26.42 18.15
N MET A 115 -8.07 -25.81 18.58
CA MET A 115 -8.66 -26.08 19.89
C MET A 115 -9.11 -27.55 20.01
N ALA A 116 -9.70 -28.12 18.96
CA ALA A 116 -10.06 -29.54 18.95
C ALA A 116 -8.83 -30.44 19.06
N LEU A 117 -7.75 -30.12 18.35
CA LEU A 117 -6.47 -30.84 18.46
C LEU A 117 -5.89 -30.77 19.87
N ASP A 118 -5.93 -29.59 20.53
CA ASP A 118 -5.48 -29.44 21.91
C ASP A 118 -6.30 -30.29 22.88
N ILE A 119 -7.63 -30.33 22.72
CA ILE A 119 -8.52 -31.16 23.55
C ILE A 119 -8.17 -32.65 23.36
N MET A 120 -8.02 -33.10 22.11
CA MET A 120 -7.64 -34.48 21.83
C MET A 120 -6.26 -34.83 22.39
N GLY A 121 -5.30 -33.91 22.30
CA GLY A 121 -3.98 -34.08 22.90
C GLY A 121 -4.04 -34.25 24.41
N LYS A 122 -4.85 -33.43 25.10
CA LYS A 122 -5.07 -33.54 26.56
C LYS A 122 -5.81 -34.83 26.94
N ALA A 123 -6.82 -35.23 26.16
CA ALA A 123 -7.56 -36.46 26.40
C ALA A 123 -6.63 -37.69 26.27
N ARG A 124 -5.77 -37.71 25.25
CA ARG A 124 -4.74 -38.76 25.11
C ARG A 124 -3.79 -38.77 26.30
N ALA A 125 -3.26 -37.62 26.72
CA ALA A 125 -2.34 -37.54 27.85
C ALA A 125 -2.97 -38.09 29.15
N LEU A 126 -4.24 -37.75 29.41
CA LEU A 126 -4.98 -38.28 30.55
C LEU A 126 -5.19 -39.79 30.47
N LEU A 127 -5.50 -40.33 29.28
CA LEU A 127 -5.64 -41.77 29.10
C LEU A 127 -4.33 -42.52 29.38
N GLU A 128 -3.18 -41.98 28.98
CA GLU A 128 -1.89 -42.60 29.31
C GLU A 128 -1.60 -42.56 30.81
N GLU A 129 -1.92 -41.46 31.49
CA GLU A 129 -1.78 -41.37 32.95
C GLU A 129 -2.62 -42.43 33.68
N ILE A 130 -3.87 -42.63 33.24
CA ILE A 130 -4.74 -43.67 33.79
C ILE A 130 -4.16 -45.06 33.50
N SER A 131 -3.70 -45.32 32.26
CA SER A 131 -3.11 -46.59 31.87
C SER A 131 -1.87 -46.93 32.72
N GLU A 132 -0.94 -45.97 32.87
CA GLU A 132 0.25 -46.14 33.69
C GLU A 132 -0.08 -46.36 35.17
N SER A 133 -1.12 -45.68 35.68
CA SER A 133 -1.55 -45.89 37.07
C SER A 133 -2.14 -47.28 37.31
N ALA A 134 -2.86 -47.83 36.32
CA ALA A 134 -3.44 -49.17 36.39
C ALA A 134 -2.37 -50.27 36.32
N GLU A 135 -1.31 -50.08 35.54
CA GLU A 135 -0.18 -51.02 35.47
C GLU A 135 0.67 -51.05 36.75
N ARG A 136 0.72 -49.94 37.50
CA ARG A 136 1.47 -49.85 38.77
C ARG A 136 0.77 -50.55 39.94
N ASP A 137 -0.54 -50.74 39.85
CA ASP A 137 -1.35 -51.40 40.89
C ASP A 137 -1.45 -52.93 40.71
N ASP A 138 -0.83 -53.51 39.67
CA ASP A 138 -0.81 -54.97 39.48
C ASP A 138 0.21 -55.62 40.43
N PRO A 139 -0.23 -56.45 41.42
CA PRO A 139 0.69 -57.06 42.36
C PRO A 139 1.61 -58.07 41.64
N PRO A 140 2.90 -58.19 42.02
CA PRO A 140 3.79 -59.13 41.36
C PRO A 140 3.24 -60.54 41.49
N SER A 141 3.02 -61.18 40.33
CA SER A 141 2.59 -62.57 40.24
C SER A 141 3.60 -63.45 40.98
N ARG A 142 3.20 -63.94 42.16
CA ARG A 142 3.99 -64.88 42.96
C ARG A 142 3.89 -66.26 42.30
N PHE A 143 4.97 -66.64 41.62
CA PHE A 143 5.26 -68.05 41.28
C PHE A 143 5.92 -68.75 42.47
#